data_AF-A0A7W4XXV2-F1
#
_entry.id   AF-A0A7W4XXV2-F1
#
_cell.length_a   1.000
_cell.length_b   1.000
_cell.length_c   1.000
_cell.angle_alpha   90.00
_cell.angle_beta   90.00
_cell.angle_gamma   90.00
#
_symmetry.space_group_name_H-M   'P 1'
#
loop_
_entity.id
_entity.type
_entity.pdbx_description
1 polymer ?
#
loop_
_entity_poly.entity_id
_entity_poly.type
_entity_poly.pdbx_seq_one_letter_code
_entity_poly.pdbx_strand_id
1 'polypeptide(L)'
;MARTTPPPAPYEKREPSVPEAEGSRGLDQHAMGLFTAVWTVGWIVAFANGILWLGLVMLFSQGAVFGYVKHRGLPWSGANRAEIRARRLERHRERARRRGALAPPPPAVPELPDPVTTAERRLAAVLVTAETSGGRMDPEAVELVREVDRLLRPLLAQVRTRDADPQVRHDLETLAGEHLPRTVEDYLVLPDDYARTHRTAAGTTPADELRAQLQLLVEGCRQARDSLLSRDVDRQQQQSRFLEAKFRRSDLDL
;
A
#
# COMPACT_ATOMS: atom_id res chain seq x y z
N MET A 1 4.22 -75.75 57.85
CA MET A 1 4.40 -75.92 56.38
C MET A 1 4.26 -74.56 55.72
N ALA A 2 5.38 -73.86 55.51
CA ALA A 2 5.40 -72.54 54.89
C ALA A 2 5.66 -72.70 53.39
N ARG A 3 4.77 -72.19 52.53
CA ARG A 3 4.93 -72.18 51.07
C ARG A 3 5.82 -70.99 50.70
N THR A 4 7.01 -71.28 50.19
CA THR A 4 7.92 -70.31 49.59
C THR A 4 7.53 -70.10 48.13
N THR A 5 7.14 -68.88 47.79
CA THR A 5 6.86 -68.45 46.42
C THR A 5 8.17 -68.14 45.71
N PRO A 6 8.41 -68.64 44.47
CA PRO A 6 9.62 -68.33 43.73
C PRO A 6 9.60 -66.91 43.14
N PRO A 7 10.77 -66.27 42.93
CA PRO A 7 10.88 -64.92 42.40
C PRO A 7 10.50 -64.87 40.90
N PRO A 8 9.94 -63.74 40.41
CA PRO A 8 9.58 -63.58 39.01
C PRO A 8 10.83 -63.48 38.11
N ALA A 9 10.75 -64.12 36.95
CA ALA A 9 11.79 -64.10 35.92
C ALA A 9 12.05 -62.66 35.39
N PRO A 10 13.29 -62.33 34.99
CA PRO A 10 13.62 -61.02 34.42
C PRO A 10 12.86 -60.79 33.10
N TYR A 11 12.34 -59.58 32.93
CA TYR A 11 11.64 -59.15 31.72
C TYR A 11 12.60 -59.13 30.52
N GLU A 12 12.44 -60.09 29.62
CA GLU A 12 13.08 -60.08 28.32
C GLU A 12 12.38 -59.04 27.43
N LYS A 13 13.10 -57.97 27.10
CA LYS A 13 12.63 -56.88 26.25
C LYS A 13 12.41 -57.42 24.84
N ARG A 14 11.17 -57.78 24.48
CA ARG A 14 10.79 -58.01 23.08
C ARG A 14 10.84 -56.68 22.36
N GLU A 15 11.86 -56.47 21.55
CA GLU A 15 11.87 -55.40 20.56
C GLU A 15 10.72 -55.64 19.56
N PRO A 16 9.91 -54.63 19.26
CA PRO A 16 8.86 -54.75 18.26
C PRO A 16 9.51 -54.91 16.88
N SER A 17 9.34 -56.09 16.29
CA SER A 17 9.62 -56.34 14.88
C SER A 17 8.75 -55.43 14.01
N VAL A 18 9.36 -54.35 13.53
CA VAL A 18 8.77 -53.45 12.53
C VAL A 18 8.74 -54.20 11.20
N PRO A 19 7.58 -54.32 10.52
CA PRO A 19 7.53 -54.93 9.20
C PRO A 19 8.36 -54.09 8.21
N GLU A 20 9.28 -54.74 7.51
CA GLU A 20 9.99 -54.19 6.35
C GLU A 20 8.97 -53.75 5.30
N ALA A 21 8.81 -52.44 5.16
CA ALA A 21 8.09 -51.83 4.06
C ALA A 21 8.99 -51.84 2.82
N GLU A 22 8.76 -52.86 2.01
CA GLU A 22 9.23 -53.04 0.65
C GLU A 22 8.84 -51.82 -0.23
N GLY A 23 9.84 -51.17 -0.83
CA GLY A 23 9.74 -50.62 -2.18
C GLY A 23 8.87 -49.37 -2.43
N SER A 24 9.22 -48.21 -1.86
CA SER A 24 8.88 -46.92 -2.48
C SER A 24 10.05 -46.42 -3.33
N ARG A 25 9.92 -46.63 -4.65
CA ARG A 25 10.74 -46.01 -5.70
C ARG A 25 10.89 -44.51 -5.44
N GLY A 26 12.12 -44.02 -5.56
CA GLY A 26 12.48 -42.62 -5.37
C GLY A 26 11.60 -41.68 -6.18
N LEU A 27 10.82 -40.87 -5.47
CA LEU A 27 10.25 -39.63 -5.96
C LEU A 27 11.18 -38.52 -5.46
N ASP A 28 11.84 -37.86 -6.41
CA ASP A 28 12.85 -36.84 -6.22
C ASP A 28 12.41 -35.77 -5.20
N GLN A 29 13.11 -35.72 -4.07
CA GLN A 29 12.97 -34.66 -3.06
C GLN A 29 13.26 -33.26 -3.64
N HIS A 30 13.99 -33.20 -4.76
CA HIS A 30 14.23 -31.98 -5.53
C HIS A 30 13.04 -31.52 -6.39
N ALA A 31 12.09 -32.42 -6.72
CA ALA A 31 10.90 -32.05 -7.48
C ALA A 31 9.83 -31.36 -6.61
N MET A 32 9.77 -31.68 -5.31
CA MET A 32 8.79 -31.09 -4.39
C MET A 32 9.18 -29.67 -3.93
N GLY A 33 10.47 -29.35 -3.82
CA GLY A 33 10.94 -28.00 -3.47
C GLY A 33 10.75 -26.96 -4.60
N LEU A 34 10.83 -27.39 -5.86
CA LEU A 34 10.53 -26.52 -7.01
C LEU A 34 9.02 -26.26 -7.17
N PHE A 35 8.18 -27.22 -6.79
CA PHE A 35 6.72 -27.06 -6.92
C PHE A 35 6.13 -26.07 -5.90
N THR A 36 6.68 -26.00 -4.69
CA THR A 36 6.23 -25.04 -3.65
C THR A 36 6.75 -23.62 -3.90
N ALA A 37 7.97 -23.46 -4.43
CA ALA A 37 8.52 -22.14 -4.78
C ALA A 37 7.83 -21.51 -6.01
N VAL A 38 7.41 -22.31 -6.99
CA VAL A 38 6.65 -21.82 -8.17
C VAL A 38 5.22 -21.46 -7.79
N TRP A 39 4.60 -22.19 -6.86
CA TRP A 39 3.24 -21.91 -6.38
C TRP A 39 3.14 -20.58 -5.60
N THR A 40 4.11 -20.26 -4.73
CA THR A 40 4.08 -19.03 -3.93
C THR A 40 4.34 -17.77 -4.75
N VAL A 41 5.25 -17.82 -5.73
CA VAL A 41 5.48 -16.70 -6.67
C VAL A 41 4.25 -16.48 -7.56
N GLY A 42 3.56 -17.55 -7.98
CA GLY A 42 2.32 -17.46 -8.75
C GLY A 42 1.17 -16.77 -8.00
N TRP A 43 1.00 -17.02 -6.70
CA TRP A 43 -0.03 -16.38 -5.89
C TRP A 43 0.24 -14.89 -5.63
N ILE A 44 1.50 -14.48 -5.49
CA ILE A 44 1.88 -13.07 -5.32
C ILE A 44 1.57 -12.27 -6.59
N VAL A 45 1.84 -12.84 -7.77
CA VAL A 45 1.51 -12.21 -9.07
C VAL A 45 -0.02 -12.21 -9.33
N ALA A 46 -0.75 -13.24 -8.88
CA ALA A 46 -2.20 -13.31 -8.99
C ALA A 46 -2.92 -12.32 -8.05
N PHE A 47 -2.44 -12.12 -6.81
CA PHE A 47 -3.02 -11.15 -5.88
C PHE A 47 -2.73 -9.69 -6.27
N ALA A 48 -1.56 -9.42 -6.86
CA ALA A 48 -1.22 -8.10 -7.39
C ALA A 48 -2.13 -7.68 -8.56
N ASN A 49 -2.71 -8.64 -9.31
CA ASN A 49 -3.64 -8.36 -10.41
C ASN A 49 -5.13 -8.51 -10.05
N GLY A 50 -5.48 -9.28 -9.02
CA GLY A 50 -6.88 -9.58 -8.67
C GLY A 50 -7.67 -8.41 -8.08
N ILE A 51 -7.01 -7.48 -7.39
CA ILE A 51 -7.66 -6.34 -6.72
C ILE A 51 -8.20 -5.32 -7.76
N LEU A 52 -7.61 -5.26 -8.96
CA LEU A 52 -8.09 -4.40 -10.06
C LEU A 52 -9.40 -4.87 -10.70
N TRP A 53 -9.71 -6.17 -10.67
CA TRP A 53 -10.91 -6.73 -11.31
C TRP A 53 -12.20 -6.50 -10.51
N LEU A 54 -12.13 -6.48 -9.17
CA LEU A 54 -13.29 -6.22 -8.32
C LEU A 54 -13.81 -4.78 -8.44
N GLY A 55 -12.92 -3.80 -8.61
CA GLY A 55 -13.30 -2.41 -8.87
C GLY A 55 -13.99 -2.22 -10.23
N LEU A 56 -13.52 -2.94 -11.26
CA LEU A 56 -14.08 -2.85 -12.61
C LEU A 56 -15.50 -3.44 -12.71
N VAL A 57 -15.76 -4.56 -12.03
CA VAL A 57 -17.09 -5.21 -12.01
C VAL A 57 -18.10 -4.38 -11.20
N MET A 58 -17.66 -3.69 -10.15
CA MET A 58 -18.53 -2.81 -9.36
C MET A 58 -18.91 -1.52 -10.11
N LEU A 59 -18.02 -1.01 -10.98
CA LEU A 59 -18.25 0.20 -11.77
C LEU A 59 -19.29 0.00 -12.91
N PHE A 60 -19.43 -1.21 -13.45
CA PHE A 60 -20.42 -1.52 -14.49
C PHE A 60 -21.83 -1.83 -13.95
N SER A 61 -21.97 -2.09 -12.65
CA SER A 61 -23.26 -2.46 -12.03
C SER A 61 -24.20 -1.26 -11.78
N GLN A 62 -23.70 -0.03 -11.69
CA GLN A 62 -24.53 1.13 -11.33
C GLN A 62 -25.17 1.91 -12.50
N GLY A 63 -24.85 1.59 -13.76
CA GLY A 63 -25.33 2.35 -14.93
C GLY A 63 -26.80 2.10 -15.34
N ALA A 64 -27.44 1.02 -14.87
CA ALA A 64 -28.71 0.57 -15.42
C ALA A 64 -29.98 1.10 -14.72
N VAL A 65 -29.88 1.73 -13.54
CA VAL A 65 -31.07 2.08 -12.73
C VAL A 65 -31.62 3.48 -13.02
N PHE A 66 -30.87 4.37 -13.66
CA PHE A 66 -31.30 5.78 -13.84
C PHE A 66 -32.05 6.08 -15.15
N GLY A 67 -32.21 5.10 -16.04
CA GLY A 67 -32.77 5.31 -17.39
C GLY A 67 -34.30 5.28 -17.51
N TYR A 68 -35.06 4.85 -16.49
CA TYR A 68 -36.42 4.34 -16.73
C TYR A 68 -37.61 5.29 -16.44
N VAL A 69 -37.41 6.58 -16.17
CA VAL A 69 -38.53 7.47 -15.74
C VAL A 69 -38.85 8.61 -16.72
N LYS A 70 -38.35 8.58 -17.97
CA LYS A 70 -38.49 9.72 -18.90
C LYS A 70 -39.62 9.65 -19.94
N HIS A 71 -40.50 8.65 -19.93
CA HIS A 71 -41.57 8.57 -20.93
C HIS A 71 -42.95 8.27 -20.32
N ARG A 72 -43.67 9.32 -19.93
CA ARG A 72 -45.13 9.42 -20.15
C ARG A 72 -45.60 10.86 -19.94
N GLY A 73 -46.02 11.48 -21.05
CA GLY A 73 -46.68 12.77 -21.05
C GLY A 73 -48.09 12.65 -20.48
N LEU A 74 -48.35 13.37 -19.40
CA LEU A 74 -49.70 13.65 -18.88
C LEU A 74 -49.79 15.17 -18.68
N PRO A 75 -50.81 15.85 -19.26
CA PRO A 75 -50.96 17.29 -19.16
C PRO A 75 -51.39 17.66 -17.73
N TRP A 76 -50.42 18.07 -16.90
CA TRP A 76 -50.65 18.42 -15.51
C TRP A 76 -51.29 19.81 -15.40
N SER A 77 -52.45 19.88 -14.76
CA SER A 77 -53.19 21.09 -14.36
C SER A 77 -52.44 21.88 -13.26
N GLY A 78 -51.17 22.21 -13.51
CA GLY A 78 -50.20 22.65 -12.53
C GLY A 78 -49.86 24.13 -12.57
N ALA A 79 -50.34 24.89 -13.55
CA ALA A 79 -49.97 26.30 -13.74
C ALA A 79 -50.18 27.12 -12.45
N ASN A 80 -51.30 26.90 -11.76
CA ASN A 80 -51.61 27.61 -10.52
C ASN A 80 -50.79 27.11 -9.30
N ARG A 81 -50.34 25.85 -9.29
CA ARG A 81 -49.50 25.29 -8.20
C ARG A 81 -48.02 25.61 -8.38
N ALA A 82 -47.55 25.72 -9.62
CA ALA A 82 -46.19 26.12 -9.95
C ALA A 82 -45.94 27.58 -9.54
N GLU A 83 -46.91 28.46 -9.77
CA GLU A 83 -46.83 29.85 -9.38
C GLU A 83 -46.87 30.04 -7.84
N ILE A 84 -47.74 29.29 -7.15
CA ILE A 84 -47.77 29.28 -5.68
C ILE A 84 -46.45 28.72 -5.09
N ARG A 85 -45.84 27.70 -5.72
CA ARG A 85 -44.52 27.18 -5.32
C ARG A 85 -43.41 28.18 -5.59
N ALA A 86 -43.44 28.90 -6.72
CA ALA A 86 -42.45 29.92 -7.06
C ALA A 86 -42.45 31.05 -6.01
N ARG A 87 -43.64 31.57 -5.68
CA ARG A 87 -43.78 32.61 -4.63
C ARG A 87 -43.43 32.12 -3.22
N ARG A 88 -43.52 30.81 -2.96
CA ARG A 88 -43.09 30.21 -1.67
C ARG A 88 -41.58 30.01 -1.62
N LEU A 89 -40.96 29.61 -2.73
CA LEU A 89 -39.50 29.47 -2.87
C LEU A 89 -38.79 30.81 -2.80
N GLU A 90 -39.37 31.85 -3.38
CA GLU A 90 -38.80 33.19 -3.35
C GLU A 90 -38.80 33.78 -1.93
N ARG A 91 -39.91 33.64 -1.21
CA ARG A 91 -39.98 33.98 0.22
C ARG A 91 -39.03 33.15 1.08
N HIS A 92 -38.83 31.87 0.77
CA HIS A 92 -37.83 31.05 1.45
C HIS A 92 -36.40 31.48 1.12
N ARG A 93 -36.11 31.89 -0.12
CA ARG A 93 -34.81 32.42 -0.54
C ARG A 93 -34.52 33.78 0.11
N GLU A 94 -35.50 34.67 0.20
CA GLU A 94 -35.34 35.94 0.92
C GLU A 94 -35.12 35.72 2.42
N ARG A 95 -35.89 34.80 3.04
CA ARG A 95 -35.66 34.40 4.43
C ARG A 95 -34.30 33.73 4.62
N ALA A 96 -33.85 32.91 3.68
CA ALA A 96 -32.53 32.27 3.71
C ALA A 96 -31.40 33.26 3.43
N ARG A 97 -31.62 34.32 2.64
CA ARG A 97 -30.66 35.44 2.47
C ARG A 97 -30.59 36.30 3.73
N ARG A 98 -31.73 36.64 4.35
CA ARG A 98 -31.76 37.37 5.63
C ARG A 98 -31.19 36.53 6.78
N ARG A 99 -31.49 35.24 6.83
CA ARG A 99 -30.85 34.30 7.76
C ARG A 99 -29.39 34.08 7.42
N GLY A 100 -29.00 34.01 6.16
CA GLY A 100 -27.61 33.83 5.72
C GLY A 100 -26.75 35.08 5.97
N ALA A 101 -27.35 36.27 5.97
CA ALA A 101 -26.72 37.51 6.38
C ALA A 101 -26.56 37.64 7.91
N LEU A 102 -27.31 36.86 8.70
CA LEU A 102 -27.18 36.77 10.17
C LEU A 102 -26.59 35.44 10.65
N ALA A 103 -26.44 34.45 9.77
CA ALA A 103 -25.87 33.17 10.11
C ALA A 103 -24.36 33.38 10.18
N PRO A 104 -23.70 33.04 11.30
CA PRO A 104 -22.24 32.94 11.28
C PRO A 104 -21.87 32.03 10.11
N PRO A 105 -20.78 32.34 9.38
CA PRO A 105 -20.31 31.47 8.31
C PRO A 105 -20.29 30.03 8.85
N PRO A 106 -20.75 29.03 8.06
CA PRO A 106 -20.67 27.66 8.49
C PRO A 106 -19.25 27.41 9.01
N PRO A 107 -19.08 26.80 10.20
CA PRO A 107 -17.75 26.56 10.74
C PRO A 107 -16.94 25.90 9.64
N ALA A 108 -15.81 26.51 9.28
CA ALA A 108 -14.96 25.99 8.22
C ALA A 108 -14.71 24.51 8.55
N VAL A 109 -15.17 23.62 7.68
CA VAL A 109 -14.85 22.20 7.81
C VAL A 109 -13.32 22.15 7.75
N PRO A 110 -12.63 21.64 8.79
CA PRO A 110 -11.18 21.58 8.74
C PRO A 110 -10.81 20.79 7.50
N GLU A 111 -10.12 21.45 6.57
CA GLU A 111 -9.63 20.83 5.35
C GLU A 111 -8.66 19.73 5.79
N LEU A 112 -8.99 18.48 5.43
CA LEU A 112 -8.15 17.35 5.80
C LEU A 112 -6.74 17.61 5.25
N PRO A 113 -5.69 17.40 6.05
CA PRO A 113 -4.33 17.65 5.59
C PRO A 113 -4.03 16.81 4.35
N ASP A 114 -3.41 17.44 3.36
CA ASP A 114 -2.97 16.78 2.12
C ASP A 114 -2.15 15.50 2.44
N PRO A 115 -2.44 14.37 1.76
CA PRO A 115 -1.80 13.08 2.08
C PRO A 115 -0.28 13.11 1.92
N VAL A 116 0.26 13.82 0.92
CA VAL A 116 1.72 13.98 0.74
C VAL A 116 2.32 14.68 1.95
N THR A 117 1.69 15.77 2.41
CA THR A 117 2.13 16.49 3.60
C THR A 117 2.06 15.62 4.86
N THR A 118 1.09 14.72 4.95
CA THR A 118 1.00 13.74 6.05
C THR A 118 2.13 12.71 5.98
N ALA A 119 2.44 12.20 4.78
CA ALA A 119 3.55 11.30 4.55
C ALA A 119 4.92 11.96 4.87
N GLU A 120 5.14 13.21 4.46
CA GLU A 120 6.35 13.98 4.80
C GLU A 120 6.55 14.11 6.32
N ARG A 121 5.48 14.40 7.07
CA ARG A 121 5.53 14.48 8.53
C ARG A 121 5.86 13.13 9.17
N ARG A 122 5.25 12.05 8.69
CA ARG A 122 5.53 10.69 9.19
C ARG A 122 6.96 10.28 8.91
N LEU A 123 7.46 10.51 7.69
CA LEU A 123 8.86 10.27 7.33
C LEU A 123 9.82 11.00 8.28
N ALA A 124 9.57 12.30 8.53
CA ALA A 124 10.38 13.07 9.46
C ALA A 124 10.33 12.53 10.90
N ALA A 125 9.14 12.11 11.37
CA ALA A 125 8.99 11.53 12.70
C ALA A 125 9.74 10.20 12.86
N VAL A 126 9.73 9.35 11.82
CA VAL A 126 10.48 8.09 11.82
C VAL A 126 11.98 8.32 11.85
N LEU A 127 12.49 9.29 11.07
CA LEU A 127 13.90 9.65 11.10
C LEU A 127 14.33 10.09 12.50
N VAL A 128 13.58 11.00 13.13
CA VAL A 128 13.85 11.44 14.51
C VAL A 128 13.81 10.26 15.48
N THR A 129 12.81 9.36 15.35
CA THR A 129 12.69 8.18 16.20
C THR A 129 13.90 7.26 16.06
N ALA A 130 14.35 6.99 14.83
CA ALA A 130 15.52 6.16 14.57
C ALA A 130 16.79 6.75 15.18
N GLU A 131 17.02 8.06 14.99
CA GLU A 131 18.20 8.77 15.51
C GLU A 131 18.22 8.89 17.03
N THR A 132 17.04 8.98 17.66
CA THR A 132 16.91 9.15 19.12
C THR A 132 16.69 7.83 19.87
N SER A 133 16.72 6.69 19.17
CA SER A 133 16.45 5.36 19.73
C SER A 133 17.49 4.84 20.75
N GLY A 134 18.48 5.65 21.15
CA GLY A 134 19.39 5.33 22.26
C GLY A 134 20.27 4.10 22.03
N GLY A 135 20.63 3.82 20.77
CA GLY A 135 21.45 2.66 20.40
C GLY A 135 20.67 1.36 20.17
N ARG A 136 19.33 1.38 20.33
CA ARG A 136 18.44 0.25 19.98
C ARG A 136 18.52 -0.15 18.51
N MET A 137 18.74 0.83 17.64
CA MET A 137 19.07 0.61 16.24
C MET A 137 20.58 0.63 16.05
N ASP A 138 21.09 -0.33 15.29
CA ASP A 138 22.48 -0.32 14.83
C ASP A 138 22.75 0.90 13.93
N PRO A 139 23.95 1.52 13.99
CA PRO A 139 24.32 2.63 13.10
C PRO A 139 24.00 2.40 11.61
N GLU A 140 24.20 1.19 11.10
CA GLU A 140 23.91 0.88 9.69
C GLU A 140 22.41 1.02 9.38
N ALA A 141 21.53 0.56 10.27
CA ALA A 141 20.09 0.69 10.09
C ALA A 141 19.65 2.17 10.12
N VAL A 142 20.24 2.98 11.00
CA VAL A 142 19.97 4.43 11.05
C VAL A 142 20.41 5.12 9.75
N GLU A 143 21.56 4.75 9.20
CA GLU A 143 22.02 5.28 7.90
C GLU A 143 21.09 4.88 6.74
N LEU A 144 20.54 3.66 6.74
CA LEU A 144 19.56 3.26 5.74
C LEU A 144 18.27 4.07 5.86
N VAL A 145 17.77 4.35 7.08
CA VAL A 145 16.62 5.25 7.27
C VAL A 145 16.92 6.66 6.77
N ARG A 146 18.11 7.20 7.05
CA ARG A 146 18.58 8.48 6.49
C ARG A 146 18.63 8.46 4.97
N GLU A 147 19.04 7.36 4.37
CA GLU A 147 19.06 7.21 2.92
C GLU A 147 17.65 7.21 2.33
N VAL A 148 16.71 6.49 2.94
CA VAL A 148 15.29 6.54 2.54
C VAL A 148 14.74 7.96 2.64
N ASP A 149 15.01 8.70 3.73
CA ASP A 149 14.61 10.11 3.85
C ASP A 149 15.21 10.98 2.74
N ARG A 150 16.53 10.87 2.50
CA ARG A 150 17.23 11.61 1.44
C ARG A 150 16.64 11.35 0.05
N LEU A 151 16.17 10.13 -0.21
CA LEU A 151 15.54 9.77 -1.47
C LEU A 151 14.08 10.23 -1.56
N LEU A 152 13.26 9.97 -0.54
CA LEU A 152 11.82 10.23 -0.59
C LEU A 152 11.48 11.71 -0.44
N ARG A 153 12.17 12.45 0.43
CA ARG A 153 11.86 13.87 0.71
C ARG A 153 11.80 14.75 -0.54
N PRO A 154 12.79 14.75 -1.47
CA PRO A 154 12.70 15.54 -2.68
C PRO A 154 11.58 15.05 -3.63
N LEU A 155 11.33 13.74 -3.68
CA LEU A 155 10.28 13.17 -4.54
C LEU A 155 8.89 13.57 -4.06
N LEU A 156 8.63 13.50 -2.76
CA LEU A 156 7.38 13.95 -2.14
C LEU A 156 7.14 15.45 -2.39
N ALA A 157 8.18 16.28 -2.21
CA ALA A 157 8.09 17.71 -2.50
C ALA A 157 7.78 17.99 -3.99
N GLN A 158 8.34 17.19 -4.89
CA GLN A 158 8.09 17.29 -6.33
C GLN A 158 6.63 16.92 -6.67
N VAL A 159 6.13 15.78 -6.19
CA VAL A 159 4.75 15.34 -6.50
C VAL A 159 3.67 16.17 -5.82
N ARG A 160 4.01 16.92 -4.76
CA ARG A 160 3.09 17.90 -4.16
C ARG A 160 2.87 19.12 -5.05
N THR A 161 3.89 19.55 -5.78
CA THR A 161 3.88 20.81 -6.55
C THR A 161 3.54 20.60 -8.03
N ARG A 162 3.75 19.38 -8.55
CA ARG A 162 3.53 19.04 -9.95
C ARG A 162 2.38 18.05 -10.07
N ASP A 163 1.73 18.07 -11.24
CA ASP A 163 0.83 17.00 -11.65
C ASP A 163 1.66 15.74 -11.95
N ALA A 164 1.84 14.93 -10.92
CA ALA A 164 2.49 13.64 -11.01
C ALA A 164 1.46 12.55 -11.32
N ASP A 165 1.93 11.44 -11.91
CA ASP A 165 1.08 10.25 -12.07
C ASP A 165 0.50 9.84 -10.71
N PRO A 166 -0.84 9.70 -10.60
CA PRO A 166 -1.49 9.25 -9.37
C PRO A 166 -0.89 7.98 -8.78
N GLN A 167 -0.45 7.04 -9.62
CA GLN A 167 0.17 5.80 -9.15
C GLN A 167 1.49 6.08 -8.43
N VAL A 168 2.38 6.86 -9.05
CA VAL A 168 3.68 7.17 -8.47
C VAL A 168 3.52 8.02 -7.20
N ARG A 169 2.57 8.96 -7.21
CA ARG A 169 2.24 9.74 -6.02
C ARG A 169 1.80 8.80 -4.88
N HIS A 170 0.88 7.88 -5.15
CA HIS A 170 0.41 6.93 -4.16
C HIS A 170 1.54 6.02 -3.64
N ASP A 171 2.41 5.52 -4.51
CA ASP A 171 3.54 4.66 -4.12
C ASP A 171 4.50 5.40 -3.17
N LEU A 172 4.83 6.66 -3.46
CA LEU A 172 5.67 7.50 -2.60
C LEU A 172 5.01 7.80 -1.24
N GLU A 173 3.71 8.11 -1.25
CA GLU A 173 2.93 8.32 -0.03
C GLU A 173 2.92 7.06 0.85
N THR A 174 2.73 5.88 0.25
CA THR A 174 2.70 4.59 0.96
C THR A 174 4.08 4.22 1.52
N LEU A 175 5.15 4.41 0.75
CA LEU A 175 6.52 4.17 1.20
C LEU A 175 6.87 5.00 2.44
N ALA A 176 6.61 6.31 2.38
CA ALA A 176 6.92 7.25 3.45
C ALA A 176 5.96 7.20 4.64
N GLY A 177 4.67 6.98 4.37
CA GLY A 177 3.59 7.08 5.34
C GLY A 177 3.25 5.77 6.06
N GLU A 178 3.59 4.62 5.47
CA GLU A 178 3.20 3.31 5.98
C GLU A 178 4.37 2.33 6.07
N HIS A 179 5.08 2.08 4.97
CA HIS A 179 6.08 0.99 4.95
C HIS A 179 7.28 1.28 5.84
N LEU A 180 7.95 2.43 5.65
CA LEU A 180 9.09 2.79 6.49
C LEU A 180 8.71 2.94 7.97
N PRO A 181 7.64 3.67 8.36
CA PRO A 181 7.25 3.77 9.76
C PRO A 181 6.98 2.40 10.38
N ARG A 182 6.20 1.56 9.71
CA ARG A 182 5.86 0.23 10.23
C ARG A 182 7.09 -0.64 10.42
N THR A 183 8.02 -0.68 9.46
CA THR A 183 9.26 -1.46 9.57
C THR A 183 10.08 -1.03 10.80
N VAL A 184 10.21 0.27 11.06
CA VAL A 184 10.95 0.78 12.21
C VAL A 184 10.19 0.51 13.52
N GLU A 185 8.89 0.74 13.56
CA GLU A 185 8.03 0.51 14.74
C GLU A 185 8.01 -0.96 15.14
N ASP A 186 7.80 -1.87 14.19
CA ASP A 186 7.75 -3.32 14.42
C ASP A 186 9.07 -3.83 15.04
N TYR A 187 10.22 -3.28 14.61
CA TYR A 187 11.52 -3.61 15.22
C TYR A 187 11.68 -3.03 16.63
N LEU A 188 11.31 -1.76 16.83
CA LEU A 188 11.50 -1.07 18.10
C LEU A 188 10.61 -1.61 19.23
N VAL A 189 9.49 -2.26 18.91
CA VAL A 189 8.63 -2.95 19.88
C VAL A 189 9.31 -4.18 20.51
N LEU A 190 10.28 -4.79 19.82
CA LEU A 190 10.98 -5.97 20.34
C LEU A 190 11.88 -5.62 21.55
N PRO A 191 12.11 -6.53 22.52
CA PRO A 191 13.18 -6.36 23.50
C PRO A 191 14.57 -6.32 22.83
N ASP A 192 15.50 -5.50 23.33
CA ASP A 192 16.82 -5.29 22.68
C ASP A 192 17.63 -6.59 22.56
N ASP A 193 17.71 -7.35 23.65
CA ASP A 193 18.42 -8.63 23.69
C ASP A 193 17.83 -9.62 22.68
N TYR A 194 16.50 -9.63 22.54
CA TYR A 194 15.83 -10.50 21.58
C TYR A 194 16.14 -10.11 20.13
N ALA A 195 16.09 -8.80 19.83
CA ALA A 195 16.37 -8.28 18.50
C ALA A 195 17.80 -8.59 18.01
N ARG A 196 18.76 -8.69 18.92
CA ARG A 196 20.18 -8.93 18.62
C ARG A 196 20.61 -10.39 18.66
N THR A 197 19.97 -11.22 19.47
CA THR A 197 20.47 -12.58 19.76
C THR A 197 19.55 -13.68 19.24
N HIS A 198 18.24 -13.42 19.14
CA HIS A 198 17.31 -14.44 18.70
C HIS A 198 17.47 -14.69 17.20
N ARG A 199 17.53 -15.97 16.82
CA ARG A 199 17.68 -16.40 15.43
C ARG A 199 16.34 -16.92 14.92
N THR A 200 15.91 -16.43 13.77
CA THR A 200 14.74 -16.92 13.05
C THR A 200 15.01 -18.30 12.45
N ALA A 201 13.99 -18.93 11.87
CA ALA A 201 14.15 -20.18 11.13
C ALA A 201 15.14 -20.07 9.93
N ALA A 202 15.34 -18.85 9.42
CA ALA A 202 16.31 -18.55 8.36
C ALA A 202 17.74 -18.31 8.88
N GLY A 203 17.97 -18.36 10.20
CA GLY A 203 19.27 -18.09 10.81
C GLY A 203 19.65 -16.61 10.93
N THR A 204 18.76 -15.69 10.57
CA THR A 204 18.94 -14.24 10.72
C THR A 204 18.40 -13.75 12.06
N THR A 205 18.95 -12.65 12.57
CA THR A 205 18.35 -11.93 13.72
C THR A 205 17.31 -10.92 13.24
N PRO A 206 16.38 -10.46 14.10
CA PRO A 206 15.50 -9.35 13.78
C PRO A 206 16.26 -8.07 13.34
N ALA A 207 17.45 -7.82 13.87
CA ALA A 207 18.30 -6.72 13.42
C ALA A 207 18.85 -6.93 11.99
N ASP A 208 19.19 -8.16 11.62
CA ASP A 208 19.57 -8.51 10.24
C ASP A 208 18.39 -8.31 9.28
N GLU A 209 17.20 -8.77 9.69
CA GLU A 209 15.97 -8.65 8.92
C GLU A 209 15.56 -7.18 8.71
N LEU A 210 15.67 -6.35 9.75
CA LEU A 210 15.43 -4.91 9.63
C LEU A 210 16.33 -4.28 8.56
N ARG A 211 17.63 -4.59 8.58
CA ARG A 211 18.58 -4.05 7.59
C ARG A 211 18.20 -4.49 6.18
N ALA A 212 17.84 -5.76 5.99
CA ALA A 212 17.39 -6.26 4.69
C ALA A 212 16.13 -5.53 4.20
N GLN A 213 15.15 -5.31 5.08
CA GLN A 213 13.92 -4.58 4.74
C GLN A 213 14.20 -3.11 4.38
N LEU A 214 15.06 -2.43 5.15
CA LEU A 214 15.46 -1.06 4.86
C LEU A 214 16.23 -0.94 3.54
N GLN A 215 17.08 -1.92 3.21
CA GLN A 215 17.76 -1.98 1.90
C GLN A 215 16.75 -2.14 0.76
N LEU A 216 15.74 -3.00 0.91
CA LEU A 216 14.68 -3.14 -0.08
C LEU A 216 13.89 -1.82 -0.26
N LEU A 217 13.65 -1.08 0.83
CA LEU A 217 13.04 0.24 0.75
C LEU A 217 13.92 1.25 0.00
N VAL A 218 15.24 1.26 0.26
CA VAL A 218 16.18 2.12 -0.49
C VAL A 218 16.14 1.81 -1.99
N GLU A 219 16.17 0.53 -2.38
CA GLU A 219 16.07 0.14 -3.79
C GLU A 219 14.74 0.53 -4.41
N GLY A 220 13.62 0.33 -3.70
CA GLY A 220 12.30 0.78 -4.15
C GLY A 220 12.24 2.30 -4.37
N CYS A 221 12.86 3.09 -3.48
CA CYS A 221 12.94 4.54 -3.62
C CYS A 221 13.77 4.96 -4.84
N ARG A 222 14.89 4.27 -5.11
CA ARG A 222 15.72 4.52 -6.30
C ARG A 222 14.94 4.21 -7.58
N GLN A 223 14.22 3.09 -7.62
CA GLN A 223 13.38 2.72 -8.76
C GLN A 223 12.25 3.73 -9.00
N ALA A 224 11.61 4.23 -7.94
CA ALA A 224 10.57 5.26 -8.04
C ALA A 224 11.13 6.58 -8.60
N ARG A 225 12.31 7.01 -8.13
CA ARG A 225 13.02 8.18 -8.68
C ARG A 225 13.31 8.01 -10.17
N ASP A 226 13.87 6.87 -10.56
CA ASP A 226 14.27 6.63 -11.95
C ASP A 226 13.04 6.58 -12.88
N SER A 227 11.92 6.04 -12.38
CA SER A 227 10.62 6.05 -13.07
C SER A 227 10.06 7.47 -13.26
N LEU A 228 10.25 8.36 -12.28
CA LEU A 228 9.87 9.76 -12.42
C LEU A 228 10.74 10.51 -13.43
N LEU A 229 12.07 10.32 -13.34
CA LEU A 229 13.02 11.00 -14.22
C LEU A 229 12.87 10.57 -15.68
N SER A 230 12.71 9.26 -15.94
CA SER A 230 12.49 8.75 -17.30
C SER A 230 11.26 9.36 -17.97
N ARG A 231 10.16 9.49 -17.23
CA ARG A 231 8.94 10.14 -17.74
C ARG A 231 9.09 11.63 -17.99
N ASP A 232 9.83 12.33 -17.13
CA ASP A 232 10.14 13.75 -17.34
C ASP A 232 10.96 13.94 -18.62
N VAL A 233 11.93 13.06 -18.89
CA VAL A 233 12.70 13.03 -20.13
C VAL A 233 11.80 12.74 -21.33
N ASP A 234 10.92 11.74 -21.26
CA ASP A 234 9.99 11.40 -22.34
C ASP A 234 9.07 12.58 -22.68
N ARG A 235 8.53 13.26 -21.66
CA ARG A 235 7.69 14.46 -21.84
C ARG A 235 8.47 15.58 -22.56
N GLN A 236 9.72 15.80 -22.17
CA GLN A 236 10.57 16.80 -22.81
C GLN A 236 10.85 16.45 -24.28
N GLN A 237 11.15 15.19 -24.59
CA GLN A 237 11.38 14.74 -25.96
C GLN A 237 10.14 14.87 -26.83
N GLN A 238 8.96 14.54 -26.31
CA GLN A 238 7.68 14.71 -27.01
C GLN A 238 7.42 16.18 -27.35
N GLN A 239 7.66 17.08 -26.40
CA GLN A 239 7.54 18.52 -26.62
C GLN A 239 8.51 19.01 -27.71
N SER A 240 9.77 18.56 -27.68
CA SER A 240 10.75 18.91 -28.72
C SER A 240 10.30 18.46 -30.11
N ARG A 241 9.84 17.21 -30.27
CA ARG A 241 9.32 16.69 -31.55
C ARG A 241 8.09 17.45 -32.03
N PHE A 242 7.19 17.82 -31.11
CA PHE A 242 6.01 18.63 -31.43
C PHE A 242 6.40 20.01 -31.96
N LEU A 243 7.34 20.69 -31.31
CA LEU A 243 7.84 21.99 -31.75
C LEU A 243 8.53 21.91 -33.10
N GLU A 244 9.38 20.90 -33.30
CA GLU A 244 10.05 20.65 -34.58
C GLU A 244 9.04 20.44 -35.72
N ALA A 245 8.02 19.60 -35.50
CA ALA A 245 6.97 19.36 -36.49
C ALA A 245 6.13 20.62 -36.77
N LYS A 246 5.83 21.42 -35.75
CA LYS A 246 5.02 22.64 -35.87
C LYS A 246 5.76 23.73 -36.65
N PHE A 247 7.02 24.00 -36.31
CA PHE A 247 7.75 25.13 -36.91
C PHE A 247 8.47 24.77 -38.22
N ARG A 248 8.99 23.55 -38.37
CA ARG A 248 9.64 23.13 -39.65
C ARG A 248 8.63 23.05 -40.80
N ARG A 249 7.36 22.72 -40.53
CA ARG A 249 6.31 22.72 -41.54
C ARG A 249 5.84 24.14 -41.89
N SER A 250 5.87 25.08 -40.94
CA SER A 250 5.51 26.48 -41.19
C SER A 250 6.55 27.26 -41.97
N ASP A 251 7.84 26.88 -41.95
CA ASP A 251 8.89 27.47 -42.80
C ASP A 251 8.79 27.04 -44.28
N LEU A 252 8.02 25.99 -44.60
CA LEU A 252 7.85 25.45 -45.96
C LEU A 252 6.60 25.96 -46.70
N ASP A 253 5.73 26.74 -46.01
CA ASP A 253 4.50 27.33 -46.57
C ASP A 253 4.65 28.85 -46.84
N LEU A 254 5.88 29.37 -46.98
CA LEU A 254 6.21 30.76 -47.34
C LEU A 254 6.94 30.83 -48.69
#